data_AF-A0A7Z7I3S3-F1
#
_entry.id   AF-A0A7Z7I3S3-F1
#
_cell.length_a   1.000
_cell.length_b   1.000
_cell.length_c   1.000
_cell.angle_alpha   90.00
_cell.angle_beta   90.00
_cell.angle_gamma   90.00
#
_symmetry.space_group_name_H-M   'P 1'
#
loop_
_entity.id
_entity.type
_entity.pdbx_description
1 polymer ?
#
loop_
_entity_poly.entity_id
_entity_poly.type
_entity_poly.pdbx_seq_one_letter_code
_entity_poly.pdbx_strand_id
1 'polypeptide(L)'
;MKSLMIKDLAKTEELDSRAMSAVRGGNSAFFIPGYDFSKLDVTVNTQQLIGQTQNVSSANGNNAAFVSDIDSNVKPIQKATNTNTINLF
;
A
#
# COMPACT_ATOMS: atom_id res chain seq x y z
N MET A 1 -47.84 16.02 -32.31
CA MET A 1 -47.41 14.81 -31.58
C MET A 1 -46.84 13.83 -32.59
N LYS A 2 -45.58 13.40 -32.45
CA LYS A 2 -45.02 12.31 -33.28
C LYS A 2 -44.90 11.08 -32.39
N SER A 3 -45.64 10.03 -32.76
CA SER A 3 -45.58 8.73 -32.09
C SER A 3 -44.43 7.90 -32.69
N LEU A 4 -43.57 7.37 -31.84
CA LEU A 4 -42.54 6.40 -32.23
C LEU A 4 -43.20 5.03 -32.38
N MET A 5 -43.37 4.59 -33.61
CA MET A 5 -43.92 3.26 -33.91
C MET A 5 -42.77 2.24 -33.89
N ILE A 6 -42.66 1.46 -32.82
CA ILE A 6 -41.71 0.34 -32.75
C ILE A 6 -42.24 -0.75 -33.68
N LYS A 7 -41.56 -0.94 -34.81
CA LYS A 7 -42.07 -1.76 -35.92
C LYS A 7 -41.76 -3.25 -35.81
N ASP A 8 -40.89 -3.64 -34.89
CA ASP A 8 -40.71 -5.02 -34.47
C ASP A 8 -39.76 -5.03 -33.27
N LEU A 9 -40.22 -5.54 -32.13
CA LEU A 9 -39.32 -5.93 -31.05
C LEU A 9 -39.16 -7.44 -31.20
N ALA A 10 -38.05 -7.89 -31.80
CA ALA A 10 -37.78 -9.31 -31.97
C ALA A 10 -37.81 -10.00 -30.60
N LYS A 11 -38.92 -10.68 -30.30
CA LYS A 11 -39.14 -11.37 -29.03
C LYS A 11 -38.44 -12.72 -29.13
N THR A 12 -37.18 -12.77 -28.74
CA THR A 12 -36.53 -14.04 -28.43
C THR A 12 -37.07 -14.49 -27.07
N GLU A 13 -37.98 -15.47 -27.07
CA GLU A 13 -38.61 -15.96 -25.83
C GLU A 13 -37.65 -16.84 -25.00
N GLU A 14 -36.64 -17.43 -25.64
CA GLU A 14 -35.65 -18.27 -24.99
C GLU A 14 -34.24 -17.69 -25.13
N LEU A 15 -33.64 -17.34 -24.00
CA LEU A 15 -32.25 -16.94 -23.94
C LEU A 15 -31.37 -18.19 -24.02
N ASP A 16 -30.45 -18.24 -24.99
CA ASP A 16 -29.49 -19.33 -25.08
C ASP A 16 -28.52 -19.31 -23.87
N SER A 17 -27.80 -20.41 -23.66
CA SER A 17 -26.88 -20.53 -22.51
C SER A 17 -25.77 -19.46 -22.47
N ARG A 18 -25.37 -18.90 -23.62
CA ARG A 18 -24.37 -17.83 -23.72
C ARG A 18 -24.96 -16.47 -23.34
N ALA A 19 -26.16 -16.16 -23.83
CA ALA A 19 -26.93 -14.99 -23.45
C ALA A 19 -27.27 -15.01 -21.96
N MET A 20 -27.69 -16.16 -21.43
CA MET A 20 -27.90 -16.37 -19.99
C MET A 20 -26.60 -16.20 -19.19
N SER A 21 -25.45 -16.53 -19.78
CA SER A 21 -24.15 -16.25 -19.16
C SER A 21 -23.85 -14.76 -19.07
N ALA A 22 -24.24 -13.96 -20.05
CA ALA A 22 -24.07 -12.51 -20.02
C ALA A 22 -24.99 -11.84 -18.99
N VAL A 23 -26.24 -12.30 -18.85
CA VAL A 23 -27.19 -11.81 -17.84
C VAL A 23 -26.65 -11.98 -16.41
N ARG A 24 -25.94 -13.08 -16.15
CA ARG A 24 -25.33 -13.38 -14.83
C ARG A 24 -23.89 -12.84 -14.66
N GLY A 25 -23.42 -11.96 -15.55
CA GLY A 25 -22.11 -11.29 -15.40
C GLY A 25 -20.91 -11.98 -16.08
N GLY A 26 -21.15 -12.98 -16.94
CA GLY A 26 -20.11 -13.67 -17.70
C GLY A 26 -19.23 -14.59 -16.84
N ASN A 27 -18.52 -15.53 -17.48
CA ASN A 27 -17.51 -16.35 -16.83
C ASN A 27 -16.24 -15.51 -16.60
N SER A 28 -16.32 -14.55 -15.68
CA SER A 28 -15.14 -13.94 -15.09
C SER A 28 -14.52 -15.00 -14.19
N ALA A 29 -13.44 -15.63 -14.64
CA ALA A 29 -12.74 -16.71 -13.94
C ALA A 29 -12.13 -16.30 -12.57
N PHE A 30 -12.47 -15.09 -12.08
CA PHE A 30 -12.01 -14.50 -10.82
C PHE A 30 -13.19 -13.89 -10.02
N PHE A 31 -14.38 -14.48 -10.13
CA PHE A 31 -15.56 -14.05 -9.38
C PHE A 31 -15.42 -14.39 -7.89
N ILE A 32 -14.71 -13.54 -7.13
CA ILE A 32 -14.92 -13.42 -5.69
C ILE A 32 -16.22 -12.62 -5.54
N PRO A 33 -17.35 -13.23 -5.11
CA PRO A 33 -18.62 -12.53 -5.05
C PRO A 33 -18.52 -11.40 -4.01
N GLY A 34 -18.68 -10.15 -4.45
CA GLY A 34 -18.79 -8.99 -3.57
C GLY A 34 -17.68 -7.94 -3.67
N TYR A 35 -16.59 -8.22 -4.40
CA TYR A 35 -15.50 -7.23 -4.58
C TYR A 35 -15.37 -6.82 -6.04
N ASP A 36 -15.84 -5.61 -6.34
CA ASP A 36 -15.62 -4.93 -7.61
C ASP A 36 -14.28 -4.18 -7.57
N PHE A 37 -13.19 -4.84 -7.94
CA PHE A 37 -11.85 -4.23 -7.96
C PHE A 37 -11.67 -3.18 -9.06
N SER A 38 -12.61 -3.08 -10.02
CA SER A 38 -12.55 -2.04 -11.05
C SER A 38 -12.79 -0.63 -10.50
N LYS A 39 -13.27 -0.53 -9.24
CA LYS A 39 -13.47 0.71 -8.49
C LYS A 39 -12.37 1.00 -7.45
N LEU A 40 -11.31 0.18 -7.41
CA LEU A 40 -10.22 0.38 -6.45
C LEU A 40 -9.28 1.49 -6.96
N ASP A 41 -9.66 2.74 -6.72
CA ASP A 41 -8.79 3.90 -6.90
C ASP A 41 -8.05 4.17 -5.58
N VAL A 42 -6.80 3.69 -5.48
CA VAL A 42 -5.96 3.84 -4.30
C VAL A 42 -4.77 4.72 -4.64
N THR A 43 -4.87 5.99 -4.27
CA THR A 43 -3.73 6.92 -4.26
C THR A 43 -3.12 6.93 -2.87
N VAL A 44 -1.88 6.44 -2.74
CA VAL A 44 -1.14 6.50 -1.47
C VAL A 44 0.05 7.43 -1.61
N ASN A 45 0.01 8.55 -0.88
CA ASN A 45 1.10 9.48 -0.78
C ASN A 45 1.80 9.29 0.57
N THR A 46 2.99 8.70 0.55
CA THR A 46 3.75 8.42 1.77
C THR A 46 5.00 9.29 1.80
N GLN A 47 5.00 10.34 2.62
CA GLN A 47 6.22 11.09 2.90
C GLN A 47 6.97 10.41 4.04
N GLN A 48 8.27 10.20 3.87
CA GLN A 48 9.14 9.57 4.86
C GLN A 48 10.36 10.48 5.04
N LEU A 49 10.45 11.13 6.20
CA LEU A 49 11.63 11.91 6.58
C LEU A 49 12.18 11.36 7.91
N ILE A 50 13.48 11.07 7.93
CA ILE A 50 14.23 10.87 9.18
C ILE A 50 15.43 11.79 9.16
N GLY A 51 15.55 12.61 10.20
CA GLY A 51 16.76 13.33 10.54
C GLY A 51 17.43 12.67 11.75
N GLN A 52 18.75 12.53 11.72
CA GLN A 52 19.54 12.03 12.83
C GLN A 52 20.78 12.89 13.03
N THR A 53 20.99 13.32 14.27
CA THR A 53 22.23 13.98 14.70
C THR A 53 22.71 13.27 15.96
N GLN A 54 23.95 12.80 15.97
CA GLN A 54 24.58 12.24 17.16
C GLN A 54 25.88 13.00 17.44
N ASN A 55 25.92 13.67 18.58
CA ASN A 55 27.11 14.35 19.10
C ASN A 55 27.64 13.55 20.28
N VAL A 56 28.85 12.99 20.16
CA VAL A 56 29.49 12.20 21.20
C VAL A 56 30.83 12.85 21.53
N SER A 57 31.03 13.16 22.81
CA SER A 57 32.28 13.69 23.33
C SER A 57 32.73 12.83 24.50
N SER A 58 34.02 12.50 24.55
CA SER A 58 34.63 11.71 25.61
C SER A 58 35.95 12.37 26.00
N ALA A 59 36.03 12.85 27.23
CA ALA A 59 37.22 13.50 27.79
C ALA A 59 37.76 12.65 28.94
N ASN A 60 38.73 11.78 28.66
CA ASN A 60 39.33 10.89 29.65
C ASN A 60 40.78 11.30 29.88
N GLY A 61 41.23 11.19 31.13
CA GLY A 61 42.61 11.55 31.51
C GLY A 61 42.93 13.05 31.40
N ASN A 62 41.93 13.93 31.36
CA ASN A 62 42.18 15.36 31.31
C ASN A 62 42.69 15.87 32.68
N ASN A 63 43.80 16.61 32.66
CA ASN A 63 44.47 17.15 33.83
C ASN A 63 44.84 16.09 34.91
N ALA A 64 45.25 14.90 34.49
CA ALA A 64 45.59 13.81 35.40
C ALA A 64 47.10 13.56 35.46
N ALA A 65 47.71 13.66 36.65
CA ALA A 65 49.11 13.36 36.92
C ALA A 65 49.23 12.10 37.81
N PHE A 66 50.26 11.28 37.57
CA PHE A 66 50.52 10.02 38.29
C PHE A 66 49.35 9.00 38.27
N VAL A 67 48.60 8.97 37.18
CA VAL A 67 47.49 8.04 36.96
C VAL A 67 47.92 6.86 36.08
N SER A 68 47.39 5.68 36.39
CA SER A 68 47.49 4.46 35.59
C SER A 68 46.08 3.89 35.38
N ASP A 69 45.89 3.06 34.36
CA ASP A 69 44.62 2.40 34.05
C ASP A 69 43.44 3.34 33.72
N ILE A 70 43.69 4.45 33.01
CA ILE A 70 42.61 5.25 32.42
C ILE A 70 42.11 4.55 31.15
N ASP A 71 40.92 3.96 31.25
CA ASP A 71 40.21 3.37 30.11
C ASP A 71 38.98 4.20 29.71
N SER A 72 38.63 4.15 28.43
CA SER A 72 37.37 4.68 27.93
C SER A 72 36.80 3.82 26.82
N ASN A 73 35.61 3.30 27.07
CA ASN A 73 34.92 2.40 26.16
C ASN A 73 33.62 3.05 25.67
N VAL A 74 33.75 3.99 24.73
CA VAL A 74 32.62 4.76 24.19
C VAL A 74 32.12 4.11 22.89
N LYS A 75 30.93 3.53 22.96
CA LYS A 75 30.29 2.77 21.86
C LYS A 75 28.90 3.32 21.52
N PRO A 76 28.82 4.56 20.99
CA PRO A 76 27.55 5.15 20.64
C PRO A 76 26.99 4.43 19.40
N ILE A 77 25.71 4.08 19.44
CA ILE A 77 25.01 3.45 18.33
C ILE A 77 23.82 4.34 18.00
N GLN A 78 23.80 4.90 16.80
CA GLN A 78 22.62 5.58 16.27
C GLN A 78 21.96 4.68 15.22
N LYS A 79 20.71 4.31 15.46
CA LYS A 79 19.89 3.55 14.51
C LYS A 79 18.62 4.33 14.24
N ALA A 80 18.24 4.41 12.97
CA ALA A 80 16.94 4.90 12.53
C ALA A 80 16.32 3.89 11.59
N THR A 81 14.99 3.81 11.64
CA THR A 81 14.21 3.04 10.69
C THR A 81 13.03 3.89 10.27
N ASN A 82 12.97 4.27 9.00
CA ASN A 82 11.79 4.88 8.38
C ASN A 82 11.21 3.83 7.46
N THR A 83 9.98 3.40 7.73
CA THR A 83 9.35 2.39 6.89
C THR A 83 7.90 2.77 6.69
N ASN A 84 7.49 2.78 5.43
CA ASN A 84 6.10 2.83 5.05
C ASN A 84 5.74 1.49 4.41
N THR A 85 4.66 0.87 4.89
CA THR A 85 4.16 -0.40 4.37
C THR A 85 2.70 -0.22 4.01
N ILE A 86 2.38 -0.52 2.76
CA ILE A 86 1.02 -0.51 2.23
C ILE A 86 0.69 -1.96 1.87
N ASN A 87 -0.24 -2.55 2.60
CA ASN A 87 -0.76 -3.88 2.27
C ASN A 87 -2.07 -3.72 1.50
N LEU A 88 -2.12 -4.29 0.31
CA LEU A 88 -3.35 -4.40 -0.49
C LEU A 88 -3.57 -5.89 -0.75
N PHE A 89 -4.58 -6.44 -0.07
CA PHE A 89 -4.97 -7.86 0.00
C PHE A 89 -4.02 -8.76 0.80
#